data_AF-A0A1V5UGA6-F1
#
_entry.id   AF-A0A1V5UGA6-F1
#
_cell.length_a   1.000
_cell.length_b   1.000
_cell.length_c   1.000
_cell.angle_alpha   90.00
_cell.angle_beta   90.00
_cell.angle_gamma   90.00
#
_symmetry.space_group_name_H-M   'P 1'
#
loop_
_entity.id
_entity.type
_entity.pdbx_description
1 polymer ?
#
loop_
_entity_poly.entity_id
_entity_poly.type
_entity_poly.pdbx_seq_one_letter_code
_entity_poly.pdbx_strand_id
1 'polypeptide(L)'
;MMKTREKPIDFLFPTKFGLLHGMFGSTSSYRIPFMPSARKFPLRDLSDATPGKVLKKGLKKYFDFAAKFPKTTQAYPYAGALMEPYAMATTLLNFMNEKDRERLRSLAAERLEGACDPERTYDYPVINHGFMMRTMPDDKGVADIYADPAMRHRRLWNWYNRTEPFTGTKYHICYLNVCFFSGGLIKEGTREEIAGLKIPLIENDWGAGLTFYYMYLCALASGSFEAIRKNWPLLKSVYSFFEKMHDWACLGSGYSDNAISWVEGANYGAFTSFIHMSEAVGDRKAHEQALYLGSKQFALRMAIIHASQNHFSKYYGVKPWYIAKCLHEESNPAYQFQTVPSDLWRKKFRPDGIYNLTTEGIYPEIFTAMRSFHPKETEIIMNLLREALADGMNAPDNRWGAMQQTASMLIDMALNPAVSGERLLAEIKAVKKRGTLMREWRGIHIFSRRLPEHYLEAQLLAWDAMKHHPAWLEHWEDMQILSADWKAPCAEITFRQSGSRPKIRLGIRKKPGKVLLNGKKIPFTHRLSENRIELTPGEPGKLEILFS
;
A
#
# COMPACT_ATOMS: atom_id res chain seq x y z
N MET A 1 -27.20 3.34 42.62
CA MET A 1 -26.27 4.47 42.47
C MET A 1 -25.64 4.44 41.08
N MET A 2 -25.97 5.40 40.23
CA MET A 2 -25.31 5.61 38.94
C MET A 2 -23.83 5.96 39.21
N LYS A 3 -22.90 5.10 38.81
CA LYS A 3 -21.48 5.46 38.75
C LYS A 3 -21.34 6.57 37.70
N THR A 4 -21.02 7.77 38.16
CA THR A 4 -20.47 8.85 37.33
C THR A 4 -19.40 8.25 36.43
N ARG A 5 -19.61 8.28 35.11
CA ARG A 5 -18.53 7.99 34.15
C ARG A 5 -17.46 9.05 34.36
N GLU A 6 -16.39 8.71 35.05
CA GLU A 6 -15.24 9.57 35.21
C GLU A 6 -14.76 9.98 33.81
N LYS A 7 -14.54 11.29 33.62
CA LYS A 7 -14.09 11.81 32.35
C LYS A 7 -12.65 11.32 32.11
N PRO A 8 -12.32 10.86 30.88
CA PRO A 8 -10.94 10.58 30.53
C PRO A 8 -10.07 11.82 30.80
N ILE A 9 -8.97 11.65 31.53
CA ILE A 9 -7.99 12.71 31.78
C ILE A 9 -6.80 12.46 30.87
N ASP A 10 -6.40 13.48 30.12
CA ASP A 10 -5.13 13.46 29.42
C ASP A 10 -4.00 13.51 30.46
N PHE A 11 -3.25 12.42 30.57
CA PHE A 11 -2.14 12.36 31.52
C PHE A 11 -0.97 13.24 31.10
N LEU A 12 -1.00 13.85 29.90
CA LEU A 12 0.13 14.58 29.31
C LEU A 12 1.42 13.76 29.33
N PHE A 13 1.28 12.44 29.44
CA PHE A 13 2.41 11.53 29.52
C PHE A 13 3.15 11.63 28.19
N PRO A 14 4.46 11.92 28.19
CA PRO A 14 5.21 12.23 26.98
C PRO A 14 5.45 10.96 26.15
N THR A 15 4.39 10.36 25.62
CA THR A 15 4.51 9.28 24.65
C THR A 15 4.66 9.87 23.26
N LYS A 16 5.54 9.27 22.48
CA LYS A 16 5.64 9.55 21.05
C LYS A 16 4.36 9.19 20.28
N PHE A 17 3.47 8.37 20.86
CA PHE A 17 2.26 7.83 20.23
C PHE A 17 1.01 8.71 20.40
N GLY A 18 1.15 9.90 20.98
CA GLY A 18 0.06 10.85 21.20
C GLY A 18 -0.55 10.77 22.60
N LEU A 19 -1.78 11.29 22.71
CA LEU A 19 -2.51 11.46 23.97
C LEU A 19 -2.83 10.09 24.62
N LEU A 20 -2.17 9.79 25.73
CA LEU A 20 -2.53 8.67 26.59
C LEU A 20 -3.63 9.15 27.55
N HIS A 21 -4.90 8.93 27.18
CA HIS A 21 -6.01 9.20 28.08
C HIS A 21 -6.07 8.14 29.19
N GLY A 22 -5.95 8.59 30.42
CA GLY A 22 -6.19 7.81 31.62
C GLY A 22 -7.64 7.79 32.03
N MET A 23 -8.06 6.69 32.65
CA MET A 23 -9.21 6.70 33.56
C MET A 23 -8.67 6.49 34.97
N PHE A 24 -9.12 7.28 35.94
CA PHE A 24 -8.78 7.02 37.34
C PHE A 24 -9.54 5.76 37.81
N GLY A 25 -8.87 4.90 38.59
CA GLY A 25 -9.42 3.62 39.04
C GLY A 25 -8.36 2.52 39.14
N SER A 26 -8.78 1.30 39.49
CA SER A 26 -7.90 0.13 39.59
C SER A 26 -7.50 -0.46 38.23
N THR A 27 -7.92 0.15 37.12
CA THR A 27 -7.64 -0.29 35.75
C THR A 27 -7.39 0.91 34.85
N SER A 28 -6.24 0.92 34.19
CA SER A 28 -5.93 1.88 33.12
C SER A 28 -6.27 1.27 31.76
N SER A 29 -6.86 2.06 30.86
CA SER A 29 -7.14 1.65 29.48
C SER A 29 -6.74 2.77 28.53
N TYR A 30 -6.04 2.44 27.44
CA TYR A 30 -5.75 3.37 26.36
C TYR A 30 -6.47 2.90 25.08
N ARG A 31 -6.68 3.83 24.14
CA ARG A 31 -7.32 3.56 22.84
C ARG A 31 -6.37 3.93 21.73
N ILE A 32 -6.18 3.03 20.78
CA ILE A 32 -5.47 3.30 19.54
C ILE A 32 -6.46 3.31 18.38
N PRO A 33 -6.24 4.15 17.36
CA PRO A 33 -7.11 4.17 16.20
C PRO A 33 -6.97 2.90 15.36
N PHE A 34 -8.08 2.42 14.83
CA PHE A 34 -8.03 1.40 13.78
C PHE A 34 -7.36 1.97 12.53
N MET A 35 -6.47 1.17 11.95
CA MET A 35 -5.85 1.46 10.67
C MET A 35 -6.90 1.58 9.56
N PRO A 36 -6.99 2.71 8.85
CA PRO A 36 -7.83 2.80 7.66
C PRO A 36 -7.28 1.87 6.58
N SER A 37 -8.00 0.78 6.34
CA SER A 37 -7.55 -0.29 5.44
C SER A 37 -8.22 -0.27 4.06
N ALA A 38 -9.31 0.49 3.87
CA ALA A 38 -10.04 0.48 2.62
C ALA A 38 -9.40 1.37 1.55
N ARG A 39 -9.03 0.75 0.43
CA ARG A 39 -8.65 1.46 -0.79
C ARG A 39 -9.88 2.08 -1.43
N LYS A 40 -9.75 3.29 -1.97
CA LYS A 40 -10.80 3.94 -2.75
C LYS A 40 -10.62 3.65 -4.24
N PHE A 41 -11.51 2.86 -4.81
CA PHE A 41 -11.59 2.58 -6.25
C PHE A 41 -12.68 3.46 -6.89
N PRO A 42 -12.30 4.43 -7.74
CA PRO A 42 -13.26 5.33 -8.37
C PRO A 42 -14.27 4.61 -9.27
N LEU A 43 -15.50 5.12 -9.27
CA LEU A 43 -16.47 4.86 -10.34
C LEU A 43 -16.10 5.72 -11.55
N ARG A 44 -16.33 5.20 -12.77
CA ARG A 44 -16.14 5.97 -13.99
C ARG A 44 -17.28 6.97 -14.15
N ASP A 45 -16.97 8.26 -14.16
CA ASP A 45 -17.96 9.28 -14.49
C ASP A 45 -18.26 9.24 -16.00
N LEU A 46 -19.51 8.96 -16.38
CA LEU A 46 -19.88 8.90 -17.79
C LEU A 46 -19.92 10.29 -18.45
N SER A 47 -19.95 11.37 -17.66
CA SER A 47 -19.84 12.74 -18.15
C SER A 47 -18.39 13.17 -18.41
N ASP A 48 -17.40 12.49 -17.79
CA ASP A 48 -15.97 12.76 -17.99
C ASP A 48 -15.20 11.52 -18.44
N ALA A 49 -14.99 11.41 -19.75
CA ALA A 49 -14.18 10.34 -20.35
C ALA A 49 -12.65 10.55 -20.21
N THR A 50 -12.19 11.65 -19.60
CA THR A 50 -10.78 12.05 -19.60
C THR A 50 -9.85 11.01 -18.97
N PRO A 51 -10.11 10.45 -17.76
CA PRO A 51 -9.22 9.47 -17.14
C PRO A 51 -8.99 8.23 -18.04
N GLY A 52 -10.08 7.71 -18.64
CA GLY A 52 -10.01 6.56 -19.55
C GLY A 52 -9.26 6.87 -20.86
N LYS A 53 -9.48 8.05 -21.44
CA LYS A 53 -8.75 8.50 -22.65
C LYS A 53 -7.25 8.66 -22.39
N VAL A 54 -6.88 9.18 -21.22
CA VAL A 54 -5.48 9.35 -20.80
C VAL A 54 -4.81 7.99 -20.62
N LEU A 55 -5.45 7.07 -19.89
CA LEU A 55 -4.94 5.72 -19.65
C LEU A 55 -4.68 4.96 -20.96
N LYS A 56 -5.63 5.01 -21.91
CA LYS A 56 -5.59 4.26 -23.17
C LYS A 56 -4.31 4.49 -24.00
N LYS A 57 -3.72 5.69 -23.95
CA LYS A 57 -2.56 6.07 -24.76
C LYS A 57 -1.32 5.18 -24.52
N GLY A 58 -1.12 4.68 -23.29
CA GLY A 58 0.05 3.88 -22.91
C GLY A 58 -0.20 2.38 -22.74
N LEU A 59 -1.46 1.93 -22.78
CA LEU A 59 -1.82 0.55 -22.41
C LEU A 59 -1.21 -0.51 -23.34
N LYS A 60 -1.28 -0.28 -24.66
CA LYS A 60 -0.74 -1.25 -25.64
C LYS A 60 0.75 -1.48 -25.43
N LYS A 61 1.53 -0.40 -25.38
CA LYS A 61 2.99 -0.43 -25.16
C LYS A 61 3.35 -1.16 -23.87
N TYR A 62 2.60 -0.88 -22.79
CA TYR A 62 2.76 -1.56 -21.51
C TYR A 62 2.52 -3.07 -21.60
N PHE A 63 1.42 -3.51 -22.22
CA PHE A 63 1.15 -4.94 -22.36
C PHE A 63 2.13 -5.65 -23.29
N ASP A 64 2.55 -4.99 -24.38
CA ASP A 64 3.54 -5.53 -25.32
C ASP A 64 4.91 -5.68 -24.62
N PHE A 65 5.28 -4.73 -23.77
CA PHE A 65 6.49 -4.81 -22.96
C PHE A 65 6.42 -5.95 -21.93
N ALA A 66 5.34 -6.02 -21.14
CA ALA A 66 5.17 -7.04 -20.10
C ALA A 66 5.16 -8.47 -20.69
N ALA A 67 4.63 -8.65 -21.90
CA ALA A 67 4.60 -9.94 -22.60
C ALA A 67 5.97 -10.50 -22.98
N LYS A 68 7.03 -9.67 -22.99
CA LYS A 68 8.39 -10.13 -23.28
C LYS A 68 8.98 -10.99 -22.17
N PHE A 69 8.43 -10.93 -20.96
CA PHE A 69 8.99 -11.57 -19.77
C PHE A 69 8.11 -12.75 -19.34
N PRO A 70 8.66 -13.98 -19.33
CA PRO A 70 7.88 -15.17 -19.01
C PRO A 70 7.53 -15.21 -17.52
N LYS A 71 6.47 -15.96 -17.18
CA LYS A 71 6.04 -16.13 -15.78
C LYS A 71 7.00 -16.91 -14.89
N THR A 72 7.98 -17.57 -15.49
CA THR A 72 9.03 -18.30 -14.79
C THR A 72 10.15 -17.38 -14.31
N THR A 73 10.17 -16.11 -14.73
CA THR A 73 11.21 -15.14 -14.37
C THR A 73 10.66 -14.06 -13.43
N GLN A 74 11.42 -13.67 -12.41
CA GLN A 74 11.06 -12.58 -11.49
C GLN A 74 12.16 -11.55 -11.34
N ALA A 75 11.82 -10.27 -11.43
CA ALA A 75 12.80 -9.20 -11.38
C ALA A 75 13.42 -9.00 -9.98
N TYR A 76 12.77 -9.53 -8.94
CA TYR A 76 13.24 -9.52 -7.56
C TYR A 76 13.00 -10.87 -6.90
N PRO A 77 13.79 -11.21 -5.86
CA PRO A 77 13.68 -12.47 -5.13
C PRO A 77 12.60 -12.42 -4.03
N TYR A 78 11.36 -12.06 -4.39
CA TYR A 78 10.18 -12.19 -3.51
C TYR A 78 8.93 -12.65 -4.25
N ALA A 79 7.99 -13.27 -3.53
CA ALA A 79 6.76 -13.81 -4.11
C ALA A 79 5.91 -12.76 -4.85
N GLY A 80 5.80 -11.55 -4.30
CA GLY A 80 5.05 -10.45 -4.91
C GLY A 80 5.60 -9.96 -6.26
N ALA A 81 6.87 -10.21 -6.58
CA ALA A 81 7.49 -9.81 -7.85
C ALA A 81 6.79 -10.42 -9.08
N LEU A 82 6.12 -11.56 -8.90
CA LEU A 82 5.34 -12.20 -9.95
C LEU A 82 4.09 -11.41 -10.34
N MET A 83 3.46 -10.75 -9.37
CA MET A 83 2.22 -9.98 -9.53
C MET A 83 2.49 -8.50 -9.82
N GLU A 84 3.64 -7.99 -9.37
CA GLU A 84 4.06 -6.59 -9.49
C GLU A 84 3.85 -5.97 -10.89
N PRO A 85 4.12 -6.66 -12.03
CA PRO A 85 3.88 -6.08 -13.34
C PRO A 85 2.44 -5.65 -13.57
N TYR A 86 1.47 -6.30 -12.92
CA TYR A 86 0.04 -6.16 -13.21
C TYR A 86 -0.75 -5.55 -12.06
N ALA A 87 -0.36 -5.80 -10.81
CA ALA A 87 -1.15 -5.50 -9.62
C ALA A 87 -1.55 -4.02 -9.50
N MET A 88 -0.64 -3.09 -9.80
CA MET A 88 -0.96 -1.66 -9.75
C MET A 88 -1.93 -1.24 -10.85
N ALA A 89 -1.80 -1.80 -12.05
CA ALA A 89 -2.69 -1.49 -13.17
C ALA A 89 -4.14 -1.91 -12.88
N THR A 90 -4.37 -2.91 -12.01
CA THR A 90 -5.71 -3.39 -11.69
C THR A 90 -6.57 -2.34 -10.99
N THR A 91 -5.97 -1.31 -10.39
CA THR A 91 -6.71 -0.25 -9.68
C THR A 91 -7.48 0.67 -10.62
N LEU A 92 -7.19 0.63 -11.92
CA LEU A 92 -7.89 1.35 -12.99
C LEU A 92 -8.66 0.42 -13.94
N LEU A 93 -8.94 -0.83 -13.54
CA LEU A 93 -9.67 -1.80 -14.35
C LEU A 93 -10.97 -1.27 -14.97
N ASN A 94 -11.73 -0.49 -14.21
CA ASN A 94 -13.02 0.08 -14.64
C ASN A 94 -12.87 1.19 -15.71
N PHE A 95 -11.66 1.70 -15.93
CA PHE A 95 -11.34 2.71 -16.93
C PHE A 95 -10.75 2.11 -18.22
N MET A 96 -10.52 0.80 -18.26
CA MET A 96 -10.06 0.08 -19.45
C MET A 96 -11.25 -0.34 -20.32
N ASN A 97 -11.01 -0.56 -21.61
CA ASN A 97 -12.00 -1.25 -22.45
C ASN A 97 -12.09 -2.73 -22.05
N GLU A 98 -13.15 -3.41 -22.49
CA GLU A 98 -13.41 -4.80 -22.09
C GLU A 98 -12.25 -5.74 -22.41
N LYS A 99 -11.66 -5.65 -23.61
CA LYS A 99 -10.55 -6.52 -24.04
C LYS A 99 -9.33 -6.37 -23.12
N ASP A 100 -8.90 -5.14 -22.85
CA ASP A 100 -7.74 -4.85 -22.01
C ASP A 100 -8.01 -5.22 -20.54
N ARG A 101 -9.24 -5.00 -20.07
CA ARG A 101 -9.69 -5.43 -18.74
C ARG A 101 -9.62 -6.94 -18.58
N GLU A 102 -10.21 -7.71 -19.49
CA GLU A 102 -10.21 -9.17 -19.38
C GLU A 102 -8.79 -9.73 -19.51
N ARG A 103 -7.95 -9.13 -20.36
CA ARG A 103 -6.52 -9.47 -20.43
C ARG A 103 -5.83 -9.26 -19.09
N LEU A 104 -6.00 -8.09 -18.46
CA LEU A 104 -5.38 -7.78 -17.16
C LEU A 104 -5.91 -8.69 -16.05
N ARG A 105 -7.22 -8.97 -16.05
CA ARG A 105 -7.87 -9.88 -15.09
C ARG A 105 -7.26 -11.28 -15.15
N SER A 106 -7.16 -11.86 -16.34
CA SER A 106 -6.60 -13.20 -16.53
C SER A 106 -5.13 -13.26 -16.11
N LEU A 107 -4.34 -12.24 -16.44
CA LEU A 107 -2.94 -12.14 -16.00
C LEU A 107 -2.84 -12.03 -14.47
N ALA A 108 -3.65 -11.17 -13.85
CA ALA A 108 -3.67 -11.02 -12.39
C ALA A 108 -4.06 -12.33 -11.67
N ALA A 109 -5.05 -13.06 -12.20
CA ALA A 109 -5.46 -14.35 -11.66
C ALA A 109 -4.35 -15.40 -11.76
N GLU A 110 -3.75 -15.57 -12.94
CA GLU A 110 -2.63 -16.49 -13.16
C GLU A 110 -1.45 -16.19 -12.22
N ARG A 111 -1.10 -14.90 -12.07
CA ARG A 111 0.03 -14.49 -11.23
C ARG A 111 -0.26 -14.62 -9.75
N LEU A 112 -1.50 -14.40 -9.32
CA LEU A 112 -1.93 -14.65 -7.95
C LEU A 112 -1.81 -16.14 -7.58
N GLU A 113 -2.29 -17.03 -8.46
CA GLU A 113 -2.20 -18.47 -8.23
C GLU A 113 -0.74 -18.92 -8.05
N GLY A 114 0.14 -18.50 -8.96
CA GLY A 114 1.57 -18.80 -8.85
C GLY A 114 2.23 -18.16 -7.63
N ALA A 115 1.84 -16.95 -7.24
CA ALA A 115 2.41 -16.31 -6.05
C ALA A 115 2.04 -17.09 -4.78
N CYS A 116 0.80 -17.58 -4.68
CA CYS A 116 0.31 -18.36 -3.54
C CYS A 116 0.85 -19.80 -3.46
N ASP A 117 1.43 -20.32 -4.54
CA ASP A 117 1.94 -21.70 -4.57
C ASP A 117 3.20 -21.86 -3.68
N PRO A 118 3.14 -22.72 -2.63
CA PRO A 118 4.26 -22.96 -1.72
C PRO A 118 5.51 -23.51 -2.42
N GLU A 119 5.33 -24.32 -3.45
CA GLU A 119 6.40 -25.06 -4.13
C GLU A 119 6.91 -24.36 -5.39
N ARG A 120 6.35 -23.20 -5.71
CA ARG A 120 6.74 -22.50 -6.93
C ARG A 120 8.20 -22.07 -6.88
N THR A 121 8.88 -22.40 -7.97
CA THR A 121 10.24 -21.94 -8.28
C THR A 121 10.25 -20.96 -9.45
N TYR A 122 11.28 -20.12 -9.50
CA TYR A 122 11.48 -19.14 -10.57
C TYR A 122 12.96 -18.86 -10.81
N ASP A 123 13.25 -18.31 -11.98
CA ASP A 123 14.56 -17.85 -12.37
C ASP A 123 14.70 -16.37 -12.02
N TYR A 124 15.65 -16.07 -11.14
CA TYR A 124 16.03 -14.71 -10.77
C TYR A 124 17.25 -14.27 -11.58
N PRO A 125 17.09 -13.36 -12.54
CA PRO A 125 18.19 -12.69 -13.22
C PRO A 125 18.95 -11.81 -12.23
N VAL A 126 20.23 -12.09 -12.03
CA VAL A 126 21.09 -11.37 -11.08
C VAL A 126 21.43 -10.00 -11.65
N ILE A 127 20.54 -9.04 -11.43
CA ILE A 127 20.65 -7.70 -11.99
C ILE A 127 21.38 -6.73 -11.05
N ASN A 128 22.18 -5.84 -11.63
CA ASN A 128 22.80 -4.74 -10.91
C ASN A 128 21.80 -3.58 -10.71
N HIS A 129 21.08 -3.61 -9.59
CA HIS A 129 20.10 -2.58 -9.24
C HIS A 129 20.69 -1.16 -9.22
N GLY A 130 21.93 -1.01 -8.75
CA GLY A 130 22.64 0.27 -8.74
C GLY A 130 22.88 0.83 -10.14
N PHE A 131 23.20 -0.04 -11.11
CA PHE A 131 23.30 0.32 -12.51
C PHE A 131 21.93 0.77 -13.05
N MET A 132 20.87 -0.04 -12.86
CA MET A 132 19.52 0.30 -13.34
C MET A 132 19.00 1.62 -12.77
N MET A 133 19.30 1.92 -11.51
CA MET A 133 18.96 3.19 -10.87
C MET A 133 19.68 4.39 -11.50
N ARG A 134 20.96 4.24 -11.84
CA ARG A 134 21.77 5.33 -12.40
C ARG A 134 21.49 5.57 -13.89
N THR A 135 21.34 4.49 -14.66
CA THR A 135 21.20 4.59 -16.12
C THR A 135 19.75 4.76 -16.56
N MET A 136 18.78 4.36 -15.73
CA MET A 136 17.34 4.47 -16.01
C MET A 136 16.98 4.04 -17.44
N PRO A 137 17.37 2.83 -17.88
CA PRO A 137 17.18 2.40 -19.27
C PRO A 137 15.71 2.42 -19.68
N ASP A 138 15.46 2.69 -20.95
CA ASP A 138 14.10 2.66 -21.51
C ASP A 138 13.60 1.21 -21.75
N ASP A 139 12.42 1.06 -22.33
CA ASP A 139 11.82 -0.26 -22.61
C ASP A 139 12.73 -1.15 -23.48
N LYS A 140 13.50 -0.58 -24.40
CA LYS A 140 14.42 -1.33 -25.24
C LYS A 140 15.66 -1.72 -24.43
N GLY A 141 16.28 -0.76 -23.74
CA GLY A 141 17.45 -1.01 -22.91
C GLY A 141 17.19 -2.05 -21.83
N VAL A 142 16.02 -2.01 -21.17
CA VAL A 142 15.62 -3.07 -20.22
C VAL A 142 15.50 -4.41 -20.94
N ALA A 143 14.80 -4.49 -22.08
CA ALA A 143 14.67 -5.75 -22.80
C ALA A 143 16.04 -6.32 -23.23
N ASP A 144 16.93 -5.47 -23.73
CA ASP A 144 18.28 -5.85 -24.19
C ASP A 144 19.12 -6.36 -23.01
N ILE A 145 19.08 -5.69 -21.85
CA ILE A 145 19.77 -6.12 -20.63
C ILE A 145 19.30 -7.52 -20.20
N TYR A 146 17.99 -7.75 -20.12
CA TYR A 146 17.44 -9.04 -19.68
C TYR A 146 17.55 -10.15 -20.73
N ALA A 147 17.84 -9.81 -22.00
CA ALA A 147 18.07 -10.78 -23.07
C ALA A 147 19.55 -11.15 -23.23
N ASP A 148 20.47 -10.50 -22.49
CA ASP A 148 21.90 -10.77 -22.57
C ASP A 148 22.21 -12.23 -22.20
N PRO A 149 22.80 -13.04 -23.11
CA PRO A 149 23.19 -14.41 -22.82
C PRO A 149 24.17 -14.56 -21.65
N ALA A 150 24.93 -13.51 -21.31
CA ALA A 150 25.84 -13.49 -20.18
C ALA A 150 25.13 -13.25 -18.83
N MET A 151 23.83 -12.94 -18.85
CA MET A 151 23.07 -12.71 -17.62
C MET A 151 23.02 -13.97 -16.76
N ARG A 152 23.62 -13.88 -15.57
CA ARG A 152 23.55 -14.96 -14.58
C ARG A 152 22.13 -15.07 -14.04
N HIS A 153 21.62 -16.30 -13.98
CA HIS A 153 20.33 -16.63 -13.38
C HIS A 153 20.53 -17.50 -12.14
N ARG A 154 19.62 -17.36 -11.17
CA ARG A 154 19.54 -18.21 -9.97
C ARG A 154 18.15 -18.80 -9.86
N ARG A 155 18.06 -20.10 -9.56
CA ARG A 155 16.79 -20.76 -9.28
C ARG A 155 16.41 -20.51 -7.83
N LEU A 156 15.28 -19.84 -7.59
CA LEU A 156 14.79 -19.47 -6.26
C LEU A 156 13.35 -19.95 -6.04
N TRP A 157 12.88 -19.80 -4.80
CA TRP A 157 11.52 -20.14 -4.35
C TRP A 157 10.78 -18.89 -3.88
N ASN A 158 9.45 -18.93 -3.94
CA ASN A 158 8.62 -17.83 -3.41
C ASN A 158 8.68 -17.76 -1.89
N TRP A 159 8.80 -18.91 -1.24
CA TRP A 159 8.60 -19.06 0.20
C TRP A 159 9.71 -19.89 0.81
N TYR A 160 10.22 -19.42 1.95
CA TYR A 160 11.30 -20.07 2.68
C TYR A 160 10.91 -20.26 4.15
N ASN A 161 11.23 -21.44 4.68
CA ASN A 161 11.17 -21.67 6.11
C ASN A 161 12.32 -20.92 6.79
N ARG A 162 12.01 -20.21 7.87
CA ARG A 162 12.98 -19.47 8.67
C ARG A 162 12.85 -19.86 10.14
N THR A 163 13.99 -20.09 10.77
CA THR A 163 14.12 -20.09 12.23
C THR A 163 15.04 -18.93 12.59
N GLU A 164 14.51 -17.93 13.26
CA GLU A 164 15.28 -16.78 13.75
C GLU A 164 16.36 -17.29 14.73
N PRO A 165 17.63 -16.85 14.57
CA PRO A 165 18.78 -17.49 15.19
C PRO A 165 18.93 -17.27 16.70
N PHE A 166 18.34 -16.22 17.27
CA PHE A 166 18.52 -15.86 18.68
C PHE A 166 17.45 -16.46 19.60
N THR A 167 16.18 -16.46 19.19
CA THR A 167 15.04 -16.95 19.97
C THR A 167 14.52 -18.30 19.49
N GLY A 168 14.95 -18.79 18.32
CA GLY A 168 14.46 -20.03 17.73
C GLY A 168 13.04 -19.93 17.15
N THR A 169 12.54 -18.71 16.95
CA THR A 169 11.18 -18.46 16.47
C THR A 169 11.04 -18.86 15.01
N LYS A 170 10.02 -19.67 14.69
CA LYS A 170 9.79 -20.21 13.34
C LYS A 170 8.70 -19.46 12.59
N TYR A 171 8.93 -19.10 11.33
CA TYR A 171 7.95 -18.48 10.44
C TYR A 171 8.38 -18.67 8.97
N HIS A 172 7.56 -18.20 8.03
CA HIS A 172 7.95 -18.13 6.62
C HIS A 172 8.40 -16.72 6.27
N ILE A 173 9.44 -16.63 5.47
CA ILE A 173 9.84 -15.39 4.78
C ILE A 173 9.51 -15.51 3.31
N CYS A 174 9.35 -14.37 2.66
CA CYS A 174 9.01 -14.30 1.25
C CYS A 174 9.92 -13.38 0.45
N TYR A 175 10.98 -12.84 1.06
CA TYR A 175 11.97 -12.00 0.39
C TYR A 175 13.38 -12.36 0.85
N LEU A 176 14.30 -12.40 -0.13
CA LEU A 176 15.73 -12.52 0.11
C LEU A 176 16.40 -11.20 -0.28
N ASN A 177 16.97 -10.47 0.68
CA ASN A 177 17.55 -9.15 0.40
C ASN A 177 18.62 -9.21 -0.71
N VAL A 178 18.50 -8.34 -1.71
CA VAL A 178 19.42 -8.31 -2.86
C VAL A 178 20.87 -8.00 -2.46
N CYS A 179 21.07 -7.27 -1.37
CA CYS A 179 22.39 -6.96 -0.80
C CYS A 179 23.08 -8.20 -0.21
N PHE A 180 22.33 -9.21 0.24
CA PHE A 180 22.93 -10.46 0.72
C PHE A 180 23.46 -11.32 -0.42
N PHE A 181 22.85 -11.25 -1.61
CA PHE A 181 23.40 -11.87 -2.80
C PHE A 181 24.66 -11.15 -3.29
N SER A 182 24.65 -9.81 -3.36
CA SER A 182 25.81 -9.04 -3.82
C SER A 182 26.98 -9.11 -2.84
N GLY A 183 26.71 -9.17 -1.53
CA GLY A 183 27.71 -9.34 -0.47
C GLY A 183 28.20 -10.79 -0.28
N GLY A 184 27.63 -11.76 -1.01
CA GLY A 184 28.04 -13.17 -0.93
C GLY A 184 27.56 -13.92 0.32
N LEU A 185 26.69 -13.32 1.14
CA LEU A 185 26.09 -13.95 2.32
C LEU A 185 25.07 -15.02 1.95
N ILE A 186 24.37 -14.85 0.82
CA ILE A 186 23.55 -15.89 0.19
C ILE A 186 24.24 -16.32 -1.11
N LYS A 187 24.74 -17.55 -1.13
CA LYS A 187 25.54 -18.12 -2.23
C LYS A 187 24.67 -18.66 -3.35
N GLU A 188 23.62 -19.41 -3.05
CA GLU A 188 22.75 -20.03 -4.05
C GLU A 188 21.28 -19.64 -3.87
N GLY A 189 20.82 -19.47 -2.62
CA GLY A 189 19.44 -19.17 -2.27
C GLY A 189 18.55 -20.41 -2.17
N THR A 190 19.12 -21.58 -1.87
CA THR A 190 18.37 -22.83 -1.66
C THR A 190 17.62 -22.80 -0.34
N ARG A 191 16.56 -23.62 -0.22
CA ARG A 191 15.78 -23.70 1.03
C ARG A 191 16.64 -24.13 2.21
N GLU A 192 17.58 -25.04 2.01
CA GLU A 192 18.49 -25.55 3.02
C GLU A 192 19.47 -24.46 3.47
N GLU A 193 20.02 -23.69 2.53
CA GLU A 193 20.90 -22.57 2.84
C GLU A 193 20.17 -21.54 3.71
N ILE A 194 19.00 -21.06 3.26
CA ILE A 194 18.23 -20.03 3.96
C ILE A 194 17.77 -20.51 5.35
N ALA A 195 17.34 -21.77 5.48
CA ALA A 195 16.99 -22.35 6.76
C ALA A 195 18.18 -22.45 7.73
N GLY A 196 19.39 -22.66 7.20
CA GLY A 196 20.63 -22.79 7.96
C GLY A 196 21.29 -21.48 8.38
N LEU A 197 20.93 -20.35 7.76
CA LEU A 197 21.55 -19.04 8.03
C LEU A 197 21.49 -18.66 9.52
N LYS A 198 22.61 -18.23 10.09
CA LYS A 198 22.72 -17.79 11.50
C LYS A 198 22.84 -16.28 11.67
N ILE A 199 22.45 -15.54 10.64
CA ILE A 199 22.44 -14.07 10.62
C ILE A 199 21.01 -13.55 10.60
N PRO A 200 20.75 -12.36 11.14
CA PRO A 200 19.49 -11.67 10.92
C PRO A 200 19.23 -11.37 9.45
N LEU A 201 18.03 -11.64 8.98
CA LEU A 201 17.52 -11.20 7.68
C LEU A 201 16.73 -9.90 7.82
N ILE A 202 17.01 -8.97 6.91
CA ILE A 202 16.40 -7.63 6.87
C ILE A 202 15.40 -7.51 5.70
N GLU A 203 14.48 -6.55 5.77
CA GLU A 203 13.52 -6.20 4.71
C GLU A 203 12.46 -7.25 4.39
N ASN A 204 12.32 -8.29 5.20
CA ASN A 204 11.22 -9.24 5.00
C ASN A 204 9.85 -8.56 5.13
N ASP A 205 9.75 -7.51 5.95
CA ASP A 205 8.55 -6.68 6.08
C ASP A 205 8.18 -5.96 4.77
N TRP A 206 9.18 -5.43 4.04
CA TRP A 206 9.02 -4.80 2.74
C TRP A 206 8.49 -5.79 1.70
N GLY A 207 9.15 -6.95 1.61
CA GLY A 207 8.74 -8.02 0.70
C GLY A 207 7.34 -8.56 1.00
N ALA A 208 7.02 -8.77 2.27
CA ALA A 208 5.71 -9.22 2.71
C ALA A 208 4.64 -8.14 2.45
N GLY A 209 4.95 -6.88 2.77
CA GLY A 209 4.10 -5.72 2.55
C GLY A 209 3.62 -5.57 1.11
N LEU A 210 4.54 -5.66 0.16
CA LEU A 210 4.21 -5.66 -1.27
C LEU A 210 3.45 -6.91 -1.69
N THR A 211 3.89 -8.10 -1.23
CA THR A 211 3.29 -9.38 -1.62
C THR A 211 1.82 -9.44 -1.24
N PHE A 212 1.48 -9.18 0.02
CA PHE A 212 0.11 -9.21 0.50
C PHE A 212 -0.75 -8.15 -0.18
N TYR A 213 -0.20 -6.97 -0.45
CA TYR A 213 -0.94 -5.92 -1.14
C TYR A 213 -1.28 -6.30 -2.58
N TYR A 214 -0.31 -6.84 -3.32
CA TYR A 214 -0.52 -7.31 -4.68
C TYR A 214 -1.45 -8.52 -4.73
N MET A 215 -1.37 -9.45 -3.76
CA MET A 215 -2.32 -10.55 -3.65
C MET A 215 -3.76 -10.04 -3.55
N TYR A 216 -3.98 -9.05 -2.68
CA TYR A 216 -5.31 -8.45 -2.50
C TYR A 216 -5.79 -7.74 -3.77
N LEU A 217 -4.96 -6.90 -4.39
CA LEU A 217 -5.32 -6.20 -5.63
C LEU A 217 -5.61 -7.16 -6.78
N CYS A 218 -4.84 -8.25 -6.91
CA CYS A 218 -5.08 -9.27 -7.92
C CYS A 218 -6.33 -10.10 -7.63
N ALA A 219 -6.63 -10.41 -6.36
CA ALA A 219 -7.84 -11.14 -5.96
C ALA A 219 -9.11 -10.33 -6.22
N LEU A 220 -9.08 -9.02 -5.92
CA LEU A 220 -10.13 -8.10 -6.33
C LEU A 220 -10.27 -8.10 -7.86
N ALA A 221 -9.18 -7.92 -8.60
CA ALA A 221 -9.22 -7.89 -10.06
C ALA A 221 -9.83 -9.15 -10.70
N SER A 222 -9.41 -10.32 -10.23
CA SER A 222 -9.86 -11.65 -10.67
C SER A 222 -11.26 -11.99 -10.18
N GLY A 223 -11.73 -11.32 -9.12
CA GLY A 223 -12.96 -11.65 -8.42
C GLY A 223 -12.89 -12.94 -7.62
N SER A 224 -11.70 -13.52 -7.42
CA SER A 224 -11.53 -14.80 -6.72
C SER A 224 -10.44 -14.72 -5.65
N PHE A 225 -10.82 -15.12 -4.45
CA PHE A 225 -9.93 -15.32 -3.30
C PHE A 225 -9.54 -16.80 -3.13
N GLU A 226 -9.87 -17.67 -4.08
CA GLU A 226 -9.66 -19.12 -3.96
C GLU A 226 -8.20 -19.50 -3.72
N ALA A 227 -7.26 -18.94 -4.48
CA ALA A 227 -5.83 -19.19 -4.29
C ALA A 227 -5.35 -18.79 -2.88
N ILE A 228 -5.90 -17.69 -2.33
CA ILE A 228 -5.62 -17.21 -0.97
C ILE A 228 -6.24 -18.16 0.06
N ARG A 229 -7.50 -18.58 -0.12
CA ARG A 229 -8.20 -19.52 0.78
C ARG A 229 -7.47 -20.87 0.85
N LYS A 230 -7.09 -21.42 -0.31
CA LYS A 230 -6.36 -22.69 -0.42
C LYS A 230 -5.02 -22.65 0.32
N ASN A 231 -4.30 -21.53 0.25
CA ASN A 231 -2.97 -21.37 0.83
C ASN A 231 -2.97 -20.53 2.12
N TRP A 232 -4.13 -20.35 2.76
CA TRP A 232 -4.27 -19.50 3.93
C TRP A 232 -3.33 -19.88 5.10
N PRO A 233 -3.05 -21.17 5.39
CA PRO A 233 -2.09 -21.54 6.44
C PRO A 233 -0.67 -20.99 6.19
N LEU A 234 -0.18 -21.03 4.95
CA LEU A 234 1.10 -20.44 4.57
C LEU A 234 1.09 -18.93 4.78
N LEU A 235 0.06 -18.26 4.28
CA LEU A 235 -0.09 -16.81 4.38
C LEU A 235 -0.15 -16.34 5.84
N LYS A 236 -0.84 -17.07 6.72
CA LYS A 236 -0.80 -16.83 8.18
C LYS A 236 0.60 -17.00 8.75
N SER A 237 1.34 -18.01 8.31
CA SER A 237 2.70 -18.25 8.78
C SER A 237 3.66 -17.12 8.37
N VAL A 238 3.52 -16.57 7.15
CA VAL A 238 4.27 -15.39 6.72
C VAL A 238 3.88 -14.16 7.53
N TYR A 239 2.58 -13.89 7.67
CA TYR A 239 2.09 -12.73 8.44
C TYR A 239 2.48 -12.79 9.92
N SER A 240 2.65 -14.01 10.48
CA SER A 240 3.12 -14.17 11.86
C SER A 240 4.49 -13.54 12.13
N PHE A 241 5.30 -13.26 11.09
CA PHE A 241 6.50 -12.45 11.22
C PHE A 241 6.21 -11.11 11.92
N PHE A 242 5.14 -10.41 11.51
CA PHE A 242 4.78 -9.11 12.09
C PHE A 242 4.34 -9.20 13.54
N GLU A 243 3.76 -10.33 13.95
CA GLU A 243 3.42 -10.59 15.35
C GLU A 243 4.68 -10.89 16.17
N LYS A 244 5.55 -11.76 15.63
CA LYS A 244 6.74 -12.26 16.33
C LYS A 244 7.83 -11.22 16.49
N MET A 245 7.94 -10.32 15.52
CA MET A 245 8.86 -9.18 15.55
C MET A 245 8.21 -7.91 16.08
N HIS A 246 7.00 -8.03 16.65
CA HIS A 246 6.31 -6.90 17.25
C HIS A 246 6.92 -6.51 18.60
N ASP A 247 7.30 -5.24 18.74
CA ASP A 247 7.64 -4.66 20.03
C ASP A 247 6.40 -4.00 20.66
N TRP A 248 5.95 -4.56 21.78
CA TRP A 248 4.78 -4.07 22.50
C TRP A 248 4.98 -2.67 23.11
N ALA A 249 6.21 -2.31 23.48
CA ALA A 249 6.54 -1.01 24.06
C ALA A 249 6.63 0.07 22.99
N CYS A 250 7.06 -0.30 21.77
CA CYS A 250 7.24 0.62 20.66
C CYS A 250 6.07 0.64 19.67
N LEU A 251 5.04 -0.19 19.89
CA LEU A 251 3.84 -0.34 19.05
C LEU A 251 4.15 -0.64 17.57
N GLY A 252 5.36 -1.08 17.25
CA GLY A 252 5.83 -1.32 15.88
C GLY A 252 6.19 -2.78 15.63
N SER A 253 6.14 -3.20 14.39
CA SER A 253 6.82 -4.43 13.95
C SER A 253 8.23 -4.11 13.48
N GLY A 254 9.18 -4.97 13.84
CA GLY A 254 10.55 -4.95 13.35
C GLY A 254 10.63 -5.07 11.83
N TYR A 255 11.55 -4.31 11.25
CA TYR A 255 11.98 -4.34 9.85
C TYR A 255 12.85 -5.57 9.52
N SER A 256 13.53 -6.09 10.54
CA SER A 256 14.39 -7.27 10.47
C SER A 256 14.02 -8.29 11.54
N ASP A 257 14.44 -9.53 11.35
CA ASP A 257 14.18 -10.62 12.30
C ASP A 257 14.94 -10.50 13.63
N ASN A 258 15.87 -9.53 13.76
CA ASN A 258 16.42 -9.12 15.06
C ASN A 258 15.59 -8.03 15.77
N ALA A 259 14.44 -7.64 15.21
CA ALA A 259 13.55 -6.59 15.71
C ALA A 259 14.19 -5.20 15.90
N ILE A 260 15.35 -4.95 15.26
CA ILE A 260 15.99 -3.63 15.20
C ILE A 260 15.36 -2.84 14.05
N SER A 261 15.05 -1.57 14.28
CA SER A 261 14.26 -0.70 13.38
C SER A 261 12.79 -1.11 13.25
N TRP A 262 11.89 -0.15 13.49
CA TRP A 262 10.45 -0.35 13.63
C TRP A 262 9.64 0.29 12.50
N VAL A 263 10.32 1.04 11.63
CA VAL A 263 9.67 1.98 10.69
C VAL A 263 10.17 1.76 9.26
N GLU A 264 9.34 1.11 8.43
CA GLU A 264 9.54 1.08 6.97
C GLU A 264 8.18 1.18 6.24
N GLY A 265 8.02 2.08 5.26
CA GLY A 265 6.73 2.41 4.66
C GLY A 265 6.05 1.31 3.82
N ALA A 266 6.80 0.37 3.25
CA ALA A 266 6.32 -0.77 2.48
C ALA A 266 5.52 -1.78 3.31
N ASN A 267 5.75 -1.88 4.62
CA ASN A 267 5.02 -2.87 5.43
C ASN A 267 3.52 -2.54 5.62
N TYR A 268 3.09 -1.29 5.35
CA TYR A 268 1.69 -0.85 5.49
C TYR A 268 0.71 -1.73 4.67
N GLY A 269 1.16 -2.18 3.49
CA GLY A 269 0.37 -3.04 2.61
C GLY A 269 0.02 -4.40 3.22
N ALA A 270 0.89 -4.96 4.07
CA ALA A 270 0.62 -6.25 4.70
C ALA A 270 -0.59 -6.19 5.62
N PHE A 271 -0.65 -5.17 6.48
CA PHE A 271 -1.72 -5.04 7.47
C PHE A 271 -3.07 -4.76 6.81
N THR A 272 -3.13 -3.79 5.87
CA THR A 272 -4.41 -3.44 5.23
C THR A 272 -4.98 -4.61 4.43
N SER A 273 -4.14 -5.28 3.63
CA SER A 273 -4.58 -6.39 2.82
C SER A 273 -4.91 -7.63 3.63
N PHE A 274 -4.13 -7.96 4.65
CA PHE A 274 -4.40 -9.14 5.48
C PHE A 274 -5.70 -9.00 6.28
N ILE A 275 -6.08 -7.78 6.70
CA ILE A 275 -7.41 -7.50 7.29
C ILE A 275 -8.52 -7.90 6.30
N HIS A 276 -8.43 -7.49 5.03
CA HIS A 276 -9.46 -7.83 4.03
C HIS A 276 -9.42 -9.30 3.61
N MET A 277 -8.23 -9.89 3.44
CA MET A 277 -8.10 -11.30 3.07
C MET A 277 -8.59 -12.23 4.17
N SER A 278 -8.30 -11.94 5.44
CA SER A 278 -8.82 -12.74 6.57
C SER A 278 -10.35 -12.67 6.67
N GLU A 279 -10.94 -11.51 6.37
CA GLU A 279 -12.38 -11.35 6.25
C GLU A 279 -12.95 -12.21 5.10
N ALA A 280 -12.31 -12.17 3.93
CA ALA A 280 -12.71 -12.91 2.72
C ALA A 280 -12.59 -14.44 2.85
N VAL A 281 -11.64 -14.89 3.67
CA VAL A 281 -11.46 -16.30 4.03
C VAL A 281 -12.47 -16.72 5.11
N GLY A 282 -13.01 -15.78 5.89
CA GLY A 282 -13.88 -16.05 7.04
C GLY A 282 -13.12 -16.46 8.30
N ASP A 283 -11.81 -16.19 8.39
CA ASP A 283 -11.00 -16.48 9.57
C ASP A 283 -11.08 -15.32 10.58
N ARG A 284 -12.11 -15.36 11.43
CA ARG A 284 -12.37 -14.32 12.42
C ARG A 284 -11.19 -14.06 13.36
N LYS A 285 -10.49 -15.12 13.80
CA LYS A 285 -9.35 -14.98 14.72
C LYS A 285 -8.20 -14.24 14.06
N ALA A 286 -7.87 -14.62 12.83
CA ALA A 286 -6.83 -13.93 12.06
C ALA A 286 -7.24 -12.47 11.76
N HIS A 287 -8.52 -12.21 11.50
CA HIS A 287 -9.03 -10.86 11.27
C HIS A 287 -8.89 -9.95 12.50
N GLU A 288 -9.31 -10.42 13.69
CA GLU A 288 -9.18 -9.66 14.94
C GLU A 288 -7.70 -9.38 15.27
N GLN A 289 -6.83 -10.37 15.05
CA GLN A 289 -5.38 -10.22 15.23
C GLN A 289 -4.76 -9.21 14.26
N ALA A 290 -5.17 -9.23 12.99
CA ALA A 290 -4.71 -8.30 11.98
C ALA A 290 -5.15 -6.87 12.26
N LEU A 291 -6.39 -6.68 12.75
CA LEU A 291 -6.88 -5.39 13.22
C LEU A 291 -6.02 -4.87 14.38
N TYR A 292 -5.69 -5.73 15.35
CA TYR A 292 -4.85 -5.36 16.49
C TYR A 292 -3.44 -4.92 16.05
N LEU A 293 -2.73 -5.74 15.27
CA LEU A 293 -1.39 -5.43 14.80
C LEU A 293 -1.37 -4.21 13.86
N GLY A 294 -2.33 -4.11 12.94
CA GLY A 294 -2.47 -2.97 12.04
C GLY A 294 -2.72 -1.66 12.80
N SER A 295 -3.54 -1.69 13.86
CA SER A 295 -3.80 -0.50 14.69
C SER A 295 -2.54 -0.02 15.40
N LYS A 296 -1.71 -0.94 15.89
CA LYS A 296 -0.43 -0.59 16.52
C LYS A 296 0.55 0.02 15.51
N GLN A 297 0.73 -0.64 14.36
CA GLN A 297 1.57 -0.09 13.30
C GLN A 297 1.09 1.28 12.85
N PHE A 298 -0.23 1.48 12.75
CA PHE A 298 -0.81 2.77 12.40
C PHE A 298 -0.54 3.84 13.47
N ALA A 299 -0.65 3.50 14.76
CA ALA A 299 -0.29 4.41 15.85
C ALA A 299 1.19 4.85 15.78
N LEU A 300 2.11 3.94 15.46
CA LEU A 300 3.51 4.27 15.21
C LEU A 300 3.69 5.20 14.00
N ARG A 301 2.93 5.03 12.90
CA ARG A 301 2.99 5.97 11.76
C ARG A 301 2.49 7.36 12.12
N MET A 302 1.44 7.44 12.93
CA MET A 302 0.91 8.72 13.40
C MET A 302 1.90 9.42 14.36
N ALA A 303 2.62 8.64 15.18
CA ALA A 303 3.71 9.15 16.03
C ALA A 303 4.78 9.89 15.22
N ILE A 304 5.22 9.35 14.08
CA ILE A 304 6.25 9.95 13.23
C ILE A 304 5.86 11.34 12.70
N ILE A 305 4.56 11.56 12.49
CA ILE A 305 4.01 12.84 12.02
C ILE A 305 3.87 13.83 13.17
N HIS A 306 3.38 13.35 14.32
CA HIS A 306 2.92 14.20 15.42
C HIS A 306 3.99 14.49 16.49
N ALA A 307 4.85 13.51 16.80
CA ALA A 307 5.73 13.56 17.97
C ALA A 307 6.74 14.72 17.92
N SER A 308 7.36 14.96 16.77
CA SER A 308 8.35 16.03 16.61
C SER A 308 7.76 17.44 16.72
N GLN A 309 6.47 17.59 16.41
CA GLN A 309 5.77 18.88 16.43
C GLN A 309 5.24 19.20 17.83
N ASN A 310 4.73 18.19 18.55
CA ASN A 310 3.93 18.40 19.75
C ASN A 310 4.57 17.92 21.06
N HIS A 311 5.51 16.98 20.99
CA HIS A 311 6.07 16.30 22.17
C HIS A 311 7.59 16.50 22.27
N PHE A 312 8.35 15.97 21.31
CA PHE A 312 9.82 15.99 21.38
C PHE A 312 10.38 17.40 21.39
N SER A 313 9.81 18.32 20.61
CA SER A 313 10.20 19.73 20.59
C SER A 313 10.10 20.39 21.98
N LYS A 314 8.99 20.16 22.68
CA LYS A 314 8.75 20.69 24.03
C LYS A 314 9.68 20.05 25.06
N TYR A 315 9.83 18.72 24.99
CA TYR A 315 10.68 17.97 25.91
C TYR A 315 12.16 18.40 25.79
N TYR A 316 12.65 18.62 24.57
CA TYR A 316 14.03 19.09 24.35
C TYR A 316 14.21 20.60 24.47
N GLY A 317 13.14 21.39 24.67
CA GLY A 317 13.23 22.86 24.68
C GLY A 317 13.69 23.46 23.35
N VAL A 318 13.36 22.82 22.21
CA VAL A 318 13.79 23.24 20.87
C VAL A 318 12.60 23.59 19.96
N LYS A 319 12.86 24.36 18.90
CA LYS A 319 11.84 24.60 17.86
C LYS A 319 11.43 23.28 17.18
N PRO A 320 10.14 23.08 16.87
CA PRO A 320 9.63 21.86 16.25
C PRO A 320 10.26 21.59 14.89
N TRP A 321 10.26 20.32 14.50
CA TRP A 321 10.58 19.87 13.15
C TRP A 321 9.45 19.00 12.60
N TYR A 322 9.39 18.90 11.29
CA TYR A 322 8.28 18.31 10.57
C TYR A 322 8.72 17.00 9.95
N ILE A 323 7.97 15.95 10.33
CA ILE A 323 8.13 14.52 10.01
C ILE A 323 9.51 13.94 10.40
N ALA A 324 9.52 12.76 11.01
CA ALA A 324 10.74 11.97 11.18
C ALA A 324 10.86 10.94 10.05
N LYS A 325 12.08 10.55 9.66
CA LYS A 325 12.26 9.40 8.75
C LYS A 325 12.07 8.12 9.54
N CYS A 326 12.92 7.92 10.53
CA CYS A 326 12.83 6.90 11.55
C CYS A 326 12.86 7.58 12.92
N LEU A 327 12.54 6.82 13.96
CA LEU A 327 12.84 7.17 15.33
C LEU A 327 14.33 6.85 15.55
N HIS A 328 15.15 7.82 15.98
CA HIS A 328 16.61 7.63 16.09
C HIS A 328 17.00 6.51 17.07
N GLU A 329 16.09 6.19 18.00
CA GLU A 329 16.15 5.07 18.93
C GLU A 329 16.26 3.71 18.23
N GLU A 330 15.82 3.63 16.97
CA GLU A 330 15.90 2.42 16.14
C GLU A 330 17.35 2.03 15.80
N SER A 331 18.25 3.02 15.69
CA SER A 331 19.63 2.80 15.23
C SER A 331 20.63 2.56 16.37
N ASN A 332 20.33 3.02 17.58
CA ASN A 332 21.12 2.75 18.77
C ASN A 332 20.22 2.94 20.01
N PRO A 333 20.14 1.97 20.93
CA PRO A 333 19.45 2.15 22.22
C PRO A 333 19.94 3.36 23.02
N ALA A 334 21.20 3.79 22.84
CA ALA A 334 21.75 4.98 23.47
C ALA A 334 21.14 6.30 22.94
N TYR A 335 20.49 6.30 21.77
CA TYR A 335 19.82 7.47 21.20
C TYR A 335 18.39 7.68 21.72
N GLN A 336 17.96 6.91 22.73
CA GLN A 336 16.68 7.08 23.41
C GLN A 336 16.45 8.52 23.85
N PHE A 337 15.61 9.22 23.11
CA PHE A 337 15.15 10.56 23.43
C PHE A 337 16.25 11.64 23.50
N GLN A 338 17.23 11.69 22.58
CA GLN A 338 18.38 12.60 22.76
C GLN A 338 18.70 13.59 21.65
N THR A 339 18.12 13.52 20.44
CA THR A 339 18.61 14.38 19.34
C THR A 339 17.53 14.90 18.40
N VAL A 340 17.71 16.15 17.99
CA VAL A 340 17.05 16.72 16.81
C VAL A 340 17.79 16.18 15.58
N PRO A 341 17.09 15.73 14.52
CA PRO A 341 17.76 15.28 13.31
C PRO A 341 18.67 16.39 12.74
N SER A 342 19.90 16.04 12.38
CA SER A 342 20.86 17.00 11.80
C SER A 342 20.63 17.25 10.30
N ASP A 343 19.92 16.35 9.61
CA ASP A 343 19.69 16.33 8.17
C ASP A 343 18.35 16.96 7.75
N LEU A 344 17.94 18.05 8.41
CA LEU A 344 16.70 18.74 8.10
C LEU A 344 16.87 19.71 6.93
N TRP A 345 15.88 19.75 6.04
CA TRP A 345 15.75 20.82 5.06
C TRP A 345 15.50 22.18 5.72
N ARG A 346 15.74 23.28 5.00
CA ARG A 346 15.39 24.63 5.45
C ARG A 346 13.94 24.64 5.94
N LYS A 347 13.63 25.30 7.05
CA LYS A 347 12.34 25.18 7.80
C LYS A 347 12.14 23.89 8.62
N LYS A 348 13.22 23.15 8.92
CA LYS A 348 13.18 21.98 9.81
C LYS A 348 12.27 20.85 9.32
N PHE A 349 12.27 20.56 8.01
CA PHE A 349 11.45 19.49 7.41
C PHE A 349 12.32 18.31 6.96
N ARG A 350 11.85 17.07 7.14
CA ARG A 350 12.54 15.88 6.62
C ARG A 350 11.75 15.18 5.49
N PRO A 351 11.96 15.57 4.22
CA PRO A 351 11.22 15.05 3.06
C PRO A 351 11.20 13.52 2.95
N ASP A 352 12.31 12.87 3.31
CA ASP A 352 12.45 11.42 3.33
C ASP A 352 11.46 10.73 4.29
N GLY A 353 10.92 11.42 5.28
CA GLY A 353 9.87 10.88 6.14
C GLY A 353 8.61 10.51 5.37
N ILE A 354 8.34 11.17 4.23
CA ILE A 354 7.19 10.85 3.38
C ILE A 354 7.36 9.48 2.72
N TYR A 355 8.60 9.10 2.37
CA TYR A 355 8.91 7.77 1.85
C TYR A 355 8.44 6.67 2.80
N ASN A 356 8.66 6.88 4.11
CA ASN A 356 8.30 5.92 5.15
C ASN A 356 6.79 5.89 5.49
N LEU A 357 5.97 6.70 4.84
CA LEU A 357 4.52 6.61 4.92
C LEU A 357 3.94 5.71 3.83
N THR A 358 4.58 5.69 2.65
CA THR A 358 4.15 4.87 1.52
C THR A 358 5.30 4.69 0.52
N THR A 359 5.56 3.45 0.16
CA THR A 359 6.59 3.12 -0.83
C THR A 359 6.06 3.43 -2.22
N GLU A 360 6.63 4.44 -2.87
CA GLU A 360 6.29 4.88 -4.23
C GLU A 360 4.81 5.28 -4.42
N GLY A 361 4.13 5.64 -3.33
CA GLY A 361 2.72 6.04 -3.34
C GLY A 361 1.72 4.89 -3.52
N ILE A 362 2.14 3.64 -3.35
CA ILE A 362 1.29 2.47 -3.62
C ILE A 362 0.12 2.32 -2.63
N TYR A 363 0.26 2.83 -1.41
CA TYR A 363 -0.77 2.83 -0.36
C TYR A 363 -1.44 4.21 -0.23
N PRO A 364 -2.46 4.55 -1.02
CA PRO A 364 -3.15 5.84 -0.93
C PRO A 364 -3.95 6.02 0.38
N GLU A 365 -4.25 4.92 1.08
CA GLU A 365 -5.07 4.91 2.29
C GLU A 365 -4.41 5.68 3.44
N ILE A 366 -3.07 5.69 3.50
CA ILE A 366 -2.33 6.43 4.53
C ILE A 366 -2.64 7.93 4.49
N PHE A 367 -2.80 8.53 3.30
CA PHE A 367 -3.07 9.96 3.18
C PHE A 367 -4.48 10.32 3.67
N THR A 368 -5.45 9.44 3.42
CA THR A 368 -6.78 9.61 4.01
C THR A 368 -6.70 9.51 5.53
N ALA A 369 -5.93 8.55 6.04
CA ALA A 369 -5.74 8.35 7.46
C ALA A 369 -5.08 9.58 8.13
N MET A 370 -3.99 10.08 7.56
CA MET A 370 -3.31 11.29 8.04
C MET A 370 -4.26 12.48 8.15
N ARG A 371 -5.07 12.76 7.12
CA ARG A 371 -6.05 13.86 7.14
C ARG A 371 -7.15 13.66 8.18
N SER A 372 -7.54 12.41 8.45
CA SER A 372 -8.57 12.10 9.45
C SER A 372 -8.07 12.26 10.89
N PHE A 373 -6.82 11.88 11.17
CA PHE A 373 -6.28 11.85 12.54
C PHE A 373 -5.40 13.07 12.88
N HIS A 374 -4.68 13.62 11.91
CA HIS A 374 -3.78 14.78 12.06
C HIS A 374 -3.97 15.79 10.91
N PRO A 375 -5.15 16.39 10.75
CA PRO A 375 -5.47 17.27 9.62
C PRO A 375 -4.52 18.46 9.50
N LYS A 376 -4.20 19.12 10.63
CA LYS A 376 -3.33 20.31 10.65
C LYS A 376 -1.89 19.96 10.31
N GLU A 377 -1.33 18.93 10.93
CA GLU A 377 0.03 18.49 10.66
C GLU A 377 0.17 17.99 9.22
N THR A 378 -0.84 17.31 8.69
CA THR A 378 -0.87 16.86 7.29
C THR A 378 -0.80 18.04 6.33
N GLU A 379 -1.61 19.08 6.55
CA GLU A 379 -1.58 20.28 5.72
C GLU A 379 -0.21 20.96 5.74
N ILE A 380 0.38 21.12 6.92
CA ILE A 380 1.71 21.72 7.08
C ILE A 380 2.77 20.89 6.34
N ILE A 381 2.80 19.58 6.57
CA ILE A 381 3.75 18.66 5.95
C ILE A 381 3.64 18.67 4.42
N MET A 382 2.42 18.63 3.87
CA MET A 382 2.21 18.62 2.42
C MET A 382 2.56 19.96 1.78
N ASN A 383 2.34 21.08 2.48
CA ASN A 383 2.80 22.39 2.01
C ASN A 383 4.34 22.50 2.04
N LEU A 384 4.99 22.04 3.10
CA LEU A 384 6.46 22.00 3.17
C LEU A 384 7.06 21.09 2.09
N LEU A 385 6.43 19.93 1.81
CA LEU A 385 6.83 19.04 0.73
C LEU A 385 6.74 19.72 -0.64
N ARG A 386 5.66 20.48 -0.88
CA ARG A 386 5.49 21.23 -2.13
C ARG A 386 6.57 22.28 -2.32
N GLU A 387 6.86 23.06 -1.28
CA GLU A 387 7.91 24.08 -1.31
C GLU A 387 9.29 23.44 -1.55
N ALA A 388 9.59 22.39 -0.79
CA ALA A 388 10.79 21.58 -0.95
C ALA A 388 11.01 21.11 -2.40
N LEU A 389 9.99 20.51 -3.01
CA LEU A 389 10.03 20.06 -4.40
C LEU A 389 10.10 21.22 -5.41
N ALA A 390 9.59 22.41 -5.08
CA ALA A 390 9.70 23.60 -5.93
C ALA A 390 11.11 24.19 -5.89
N ASP A 391 11.79 24.08 -4.75
CA ASP A 391 13.14 24.59 -4.51
C ASP A 391 14.25 23.70 -5.07
N GLY A 392 13.90 22.68 -5.87
CA GLY A 392 14.86 21.79 -6.50
C GLY A 392 15.52 20.81 -5.54
N MET A 393 14.91 20.57 -4.37
CA MET A 393 15.35 19.50 -3.50
C MET A 393 15.34 18.17 -4.26
N ASN A 394 16.42 17.40 -4.11
CA ASN A 394 16.76 16.25 -4.95
C ASN A 394 17.13 16.67 -6.38
N ALA A 395 18.24 17.41 -6.48
CA ALA A 395 19.04 17.68 -7.68
C ALA A 395 19.13 16.45 -8.62
N PRO A 396 19.48 16.62 -9.91
CA PRO A 396 19.33 15.59 -10.97
C PRO A 396 19.87 14.18 -10.65
N ASP A 397 20.76 14.01 -9.68
CA ASP A 397 21.31 12.73 -9.25
C ASP A 397 20.34 11.89 -8.37
N ASN A 398 19.27 12.49 -7.81
CA ASN A 398 18.26 11.80 -6.98
C ASN A 398 16.82 11.94 -7.54
N ARG A 399 16.66 11.88 -8.87
CA ARG A 399 15.35 11.99 -9.55
C ARG A 399 14.28 11.05 -8.98
N TRP A 400 14.69 9.85 -8.56
CA TRP A 400 13.78 8.86 -8.02
C TRP A 400 13.06 9.33 -6.74
N GLY A 401 13.83 9.80 -5.75
CA GLY A 401 13.25 10.30 -4.50
C GLY A 401 12.27 11.44 -4.74
N ALA A 402 12.61 12.36 -5.66
CA ALA A 402 11.74 13.45 -6.08
C ALA A 402 10.44 12.96 -6.73
N MET A 403 10.51 11.93 -7.60
CA MET A 403 9.33 11.36 -8.25
C MET A 403 8.37 10.71 -7.24
N GLN A 404 8.89 9.98 -6.26
CA GLN A 404 8.06 9.36 -5.23
C GLN A 404 7.40 10.39 -4.31
N GLN A 405 8.15 11.40 -3.87
CA GLN A 405 7.63 12.50 -3.07
C GLN A 405 6.56 13.29 -3.84
N THR A 406 6.81 13.54 -5.14
CA THR A 406 5.83 14.16 -6.05
C THR A 406 4.57 13.31 -6.16
N ALA A 407 4.69 12.00 -6.35
CA ALA A 407 3.55 11.10 -6.41
C ALA A 407 2.73 11.16 -5.11
N SER A 408 3.39 11.09 -3.96
CA SER A 408 2.75 11.19 -2.64
C SER A 408 1.97 12.49 -2.46
N MET A 409 2.58 13.63 -2.80
CA MET A 409 1.93 14.94 -2.76
C MET A 409 0.69 15.00 -3.66
N LEU A 410 0.79 14.52 -4.90
CA LEU A 410 -0.32 14.54 -5.85
C LEU A 410 -1.46 13.62 -5.42
N ILE A 411 -1.14 12.44 -4.88
CA ILE A 411 -2.13 11.48 -4.37
C ILE A 411 -2.90 12.11 -3.20
N ASP A 412 -2.22 12.78 -2.26
CA ASP A 412 -2.87 13.53 -1.18
C ASP A 412 -3.83 14.58 -1.76
N MET A 413 -3.36 15.41 -2.70
CA MET A 413 -4.17 16.44 -3.35
C MET A 413 -5.41 15.89 -4.07
N ALA A 414 -5.26 14.81 -4.84
CA ALA A 414 -6.37 14.19 -5.58
C ALA A 414 -7.44 13.60 -4.65
N LEU A 415 -7.03 13.12 -3.47
CA LEU A 415 -7.95 12.55 -2.48
C LEU A 415 -8.50 13.58 -1.47
N ASN A 416 -8.01 14.81 -1.48
CA ASN A 416 -8.37 15.86 -0.52
C ASN A 416 -9.56 16.70 -1.04
N PRO A 417 -10.74 16.64 -0.38
CA PRO A 417 -11.91 17.44 -0.76
C PRO A 417 -11.69 18.96 -0.73
N ALA A 418 -10.72 19.45 0.05
CA ALA A 418 -10.40 20.87 0.14
C ALA A 418 -9.55 21.39 -1.03
N VAL A 419 -9.00 20.50 -1.87
CA VAL A 419 -8.21 20.87 -3.04
C VAL A 419 -9.11 20.85 -4.28
N SER A 420 -9.20 21.98 -5.00
CA SER A 420 -9.95 22.06 -6.25
C SER A 420 -9.28 21.27 -7.38
N GLY A 421 -10.08 20.79 -8.33
CA GLY A 421 -9.58 20.11 -9.53
C GLY A 421 -8.63 21.01 -10.35
N GLU A 422 -8.93 22.31 -10.44
CA GLU A 422 -8.05 23.30 -11.10
C GLU A 422 -6.66 23.37 -10.46
N ARG A 423 -6.59 23.36 -9.12
CA ARG A 423 -5.33 23.37 -8.39
C ARG A 423 -4.54 22.08 -8.61
N LEU A 424 -5.22 20.94 -8.65
CA LEU A 424 -4.58 19.65 -8.98
C LEU A 424 -4.02 19.67 -10.40
N LEU A 425 -4.80 20.10 -11.40
CA LEU A 425 -4.38 20.16 -12.80
C LEU A 425 -3.19 21.11 -13.00
N ALA A 426 -3.20 22.27 -12.32
CA ALA A 426 -2.07 23.20 -12.33
C ALA A 426 -0.80 22.55 -11.76
N GLU A 427 -0.90 21.82 -10.65
CA GLU A 427 0.23 21.13 -10.04
C GLU A 427 0.75 19.98 -10.93
N ILE A 428 -0.15 19.18 -11.53
CA ILE A 428 0.21 18.14 -12.52
C ILE A 428 1.01 18.77 -13.67
N LYS A 429 0.57 19.92 -14.21
CA LYS A 429 1.30 20.64 -15.26
C LYS A 429 2.67 21.11 -14.78
N ALA A 430 2.77 21.64 -13.56
CA ALA A 430 4.02 22.11 -12.97
C ALA A 430 5.03 20.98 -12.76
N VAL A 431 4.61 19.82 -12.24
CA VAL A 431 5.51 18.67 -12.03
C VAL A 431 5.92 18.01 -13.35
N LYS A 432 5.06 18.04 -14.38
CA LYS A 432 5.42 17.61 -15.75
C LYS A 432 6.55 18.47 -16.31
N LYS A 433 6.46 19.80 -16.14
CA LYS A 433 7.51 20.73 -16.56
C LYS A 433 8.83 20.49 -15.81
N ARG A 434 8.76 20.11 -14.53
CA ARG A 434 9.93 19.75 -13.70
C ARG A 434 10.50 18.36 -14.00
N GLY A 435 9.78 17.50 -14.73
CA GLY A 435 10.22 16.13 -15.01
C GLY A 435 10.11 15.17 -13.82
N THR A 436 9.35 15.51 -12.78
CA THR A 436 9.20 14.69 -11.56
C THR A 436 7.90 13.88 -11.51
N LEU A 437 7.05 13.97 -12.55
CA LEU A 437 5.86 13.13 -12.64
C LEU A 437 6.25 11.69 -13.00
N MET A 438 5.78 10.73 -12.21
CA MET A 438 5.85 9.30 -12.57
C MET A 438 5.05 9.04 -13.85
N ARG A 439 5.72 8.55 -14.89
CA ARG A 439 5.13 8.24 -16.20
C ARG A 439 5.07 6.74 -16.44
N GLU A 440 6.18 6.17 -16.89
CA GLU A 440 6.25 4.79 -17.34
C GLU A 440 6.76 3.83 -16.27
N TRP A 441 7.53 4.32 -15.31
CA TRP A 441 8.27 3.48 -14.37
C TRP A 441 7.99 3.85 -12.94
N ARG A 442 7.71 2.83 -12.13
CA ARG A 442 7.68 2.96 -10.68
C ARG A 442 9.08 2.70 -10.15
N GLY A 443 9.79 3.76 -9.81
CA GLY A 443 11.12 3.62 -9.23
C GLY A 443 12.19 3.06 -10.15
N ILE A 444 12.86 1.99 -9.73
CA ILE A 444 13.96 1.39 -10.50
C ILE A 444 13.41 0.82 -11.82
N HIS A 445 14.08 1.13 -12.93
CA HIS A 445 13.68 0.68 -14.27
C HIS A 445 14.00 -0.81 -14.46
N ILE A 446 13.10 -1.68 -14.01
CA ILE A 446 13.16 -3.13 -14.21
C ILE A 446 11.81 -3.63 -14.70
N PHE A 447 11.79 -4.80 -15.36
CA PHE A 447 10.59 -5.20 -16.10
C PHE A 447 9.32 -5.30 -15.26
N SER A 448 9.41 -5.64 -13.97
CA SER A 448 8.23 -5.76 -13.10
C SER A 448 7.64 -4.42 -12.67
N ARG A 449 8.37 -3.32 -12.85
CA ARG A 449 8.00 -1.98 -12.37
C ARG A 449 7.50 -1.03 -13.46
N ARG A 450 7.32 -1.55 -14.67
CA ARG A 450 6.68 -0.83 -15.77
C ARG A 450 5.19 -0.64 -15.47
N LEU A 451 4.72 0.59 -15.59
CA LEU A 451 3.31 0.98 -15.50
C LEU A 451 2.82 1.46 -16.87
N PRO A 452 1.51 1.49 -17.17
CA PRO A 452 1.02 2.28 -18.30
C PRO A 452 1.52 3.73 -18.23
N GLU A 453 1.98 4.30 -19.35
CA GLU A 453 2.68 5.62 -19.39
C GLU A 453 1.97 6.78 -18.68
N HIS A 454 0.64 6.75 -18.66
CA HIS A 454 -0.18 7.77 -18.02
C HIS A 454 -0.98 7.22 -16.83
N TYR A 455 -0.53 6.12 -16.22
CA TYR A 455 -1.22 5.47 -15.12
C TYR A 455 -1.47 6.43 -13.95
N LEU A 456 -0.41 7.07 -13.42
CA LEU A 456 -0.55 7.95 -12.27
C LEU A 456 -1.47 9.13 -12.59
N GLU A 457 -1.30 9.75 -13.76
CA GLU A 457 -2.17 10.86 -14.21
C GLU A 457 -3.65 10.43 -14.29
N ALA A 458 -3.94 9.31 -14.92
CA ALA A 458 -5.31 8.78 -15.00
C ALA A 458 -5.88 8.47 -13.61
N GLN A 459 -5.08 7.92 -12.70
CA GLN A 459 -5.49 7.62 -11.33
C GLN A 459 -5.79 8.88 -10.52
N LEU A 460 -4.97 9.93 -10.66
CA LEU A 460 -5.18 11.23 -10.01
C LEU A 460 -6.49 11.87 -10.49
N LEU A 461 -6.74 11.89 -11.80
CA LEU A 461 -7.97 12.44 -12.37
C LEU A 461 -9.22 11.63 -11.95
N ALA A 462 -9.10 10.29 -11.90
CA ALA A 462 -10.19 9.44 -11.44
C ALA A 462 -10.53 9.67 -9.95
N TRP A 463 -9.52 9.85 -9.09
CA TRP A 463 -9.75 10.23 -7.69
C TRP A 463 -10.30 11.63 -7.53
N ASP A 464 -9.86 12.58 -8.37
CA ASP A 464 -10.36 13.96 -8.37
C ASP A 464 -11.87 14.00 -8.67
N ALA A 465 -12.30 13.34 -9.75
CA ALA A 465 -13.72 13.20 -10.11
C ALA A 465 -14.53 12.52 -8.99
N MET A 466 -13.99 11.45 -8.39
CA MET A 466 -14.61 10.72 -7.28
C MET A 466 -14.90 11.60 -6.05
N LYS A 467 -14.26 12.76 -5.88
CA LYS A 467 -14.61 13.71 -4.80
C LYS A 467 -16.05 14.19 -4.90
N HIS A 468 -16.61 14.24 -6.10
CA HIS A 468 -17.97 14.69 -6.39
C HIS A 468 -19.01 13.55 -6.40
N HIS A 469 -18.56 12.29 -6.38
CA HIS A 469 -19.47 11.14 -6.35
C HIS A 469 -19.95 10.88 -4.90
N PRO A 470 -21.20 10.43 -4.69
CA PRO A 470 -21.67 10.04 -3.37
C PRO A 470 -21.12 8.69 -2.90
N ALA A 471 -20.48 7.91 -3.78
CA ALA A 471 -19.92 6.61 -3.44
C ALA A 471 -18.68 6.22 -4.27
N TRP A 472 -17.93 5.23 -3.78
CA TRP A 472 -16.82 4.56 -4.46
C TRP A 472 -16.76 3.09 -4.05
N LEU A 473 -16.08 2.26 -4.84
CA LEU A 473 -15.83 0.86 -4.49
C LEU A 473 -14.70 0.75 -3.47
N GLU A 474 -14.83 -0.14 -2.49
CA GLU A 474 -13.78 -0.40 -1.49
C GLU A 474 -13.30 -1.85 -1.45
N HIS A 475 -14.21 -2.79 -1.71
CA HIS A 475 -13.92 -4.22 -1.67
C HIS A 475 -15.00 -5.00 -2.44
N TRP A 476 -14.61 -6.10 -3.08
CA TRP A 476 -15.52 -7.08 -3.63
C TRP A 476 -14.86 -8.46 -3.68
N GLU A 477 -15.64 -9.51 -3.45
CA GLU A 477 -15.15 -10.88 -3.42
C GLU A 477 -16.18 -11.82 -4.03
N ASP A 478 -15.71 -12.93 -4.59
CA ASP A 478 -16.52 -13.93 -5.28
C ASP A 478 -17.41 -13.34 -6.39
N MET A 479 -16.97 -12.20 -6.94
CA MET A 479 -17.57 -11.53 -8.09
C MET A 479 -16.53 -10.79 -8.93
N GLN A 480 -16.78 -10.70 -10.23
CA GLN A 480 -16.00 -9.93 -11.19
C GLN A 480 -16.77 -8.68 -11.62
N ILE A 481 -16.22 -7.50 -11.32
CA ILE A 481 -16.79 -6.23 -11.77
C ILE A 481 -16.55 -6.05 -13.28
N LEU A 482 -17.62 -6.03 -14.06
CA LEU A 482 -17.60 -5.76 -15.51
C LEU A 482 -17.72 -4.27 -15.82
N SER A 483 -18.40 -3.51 -14.98
CA SER A 483 -18.39 -2.05 -15.07
C SER A 483 -18.76 -1.47 -13.71
N ALA A 484 -18.27 -0.26 -13.44
CA ALA A 484 -18.65 0.51 -12.26
C ALA A 484 -18.68 1.98 -12.65
N ASP A 485 -19.89 2.48 -12.88
CA ASP A 485 -20.16 3.74 -13.52
C ASP A 485 -20.92 4.67 -12.57
N TRP A 486 -20.61 5.96 -12.63
CA TRP A 486 -21.40 7.00 -12.03
C TRP A 486 -22.24 7.67 -13.12
N LYS A 487 -23.56 7.54 -13.00
CA LYS A 487 -24.58 8.14 -13.87
C LYS A 487 -25.57 8.89 -12.98
N ALA A 488 -25.25 10.14 -12.65
CA ALA A 488 -25.98 10.91 -11.66
C ALA A 488 -27.52 10.80 -11.86
N PRO A 489 -28.28 10.50 -10.78
CA PRO A 489 -27.87 10.33 -9.39
C PRO A 489 -27.58 8.87 -8.97
N CYS A 490 -27.22 8.00 -9.91
CA CYS A 490 -27.07 6.55 -9.73
C CYS A 490 -25.61 6.07 -9.85
N ALA A 491 -25.19 5.17 -8.97
CA ALA A 491 -24.01 4.33 -9.21
C ALA A 491 -24.47 2.98 -9.80
N GLU A 492 -24.01 2.67 -11.02
CA GLU A 492 -24.33 1.43 -11.73
C GLU A 492 -23.13 0.49 -11.74
N ILE A 493 -23.29 -0.71 -11.19
CA ILE A 493 -22.22 -1.71 -11.11
C ILE A 493 -22.70 -2.99 -11.77
N THR A 494 -22.08 -3.37 -12.89
CA THR A 494 -22.36 -4.65 -13.55
C THR A 494 -21.32 -5.66 -13.12
N PHE A 495 -21.73 -6.86 -12.73
CA PHE A 495 -20.82 -7.91 -12.27
C PHE A 495 -21.27 -9.31 -12.71
N ARG A 496 -20.30 -10.22 -12.79
CA ARG A 496 -20.53 -11.67 -12.88
C ARG A 496 -20.19 -12.29 -11.54
N GLN A 497 -20.85 -13.37 -11.20
CA GLN A 497 -20.53 -14.14 -10.01
C GLN A 497 -19.37 -15.11 -10.33
N SER A 498 -18.36 -15.16 -9.46
CA SER A 498 -17.21 -16.05 -9.59
C SER A 498 -17.06 -17.03 -8.42
N GLY A 499 -17.81 -16.83 -7.33
CA GLY A 499 -17.86 -17.75 -6.20
C GLY A 499 -19.24 -17.80 -5.54
N SER A 500 -19.36 -18.57 -4.46
CA SER A 500 -20.67 -18.88 -3.85
C SER A 500 -21.21 -17.80 -2.92
N ARG A 501 -20.37 -16.87 -2.46
CA ARG A 501 -20.74 -15.82 -1.50
C ARG A 501 -20.31 -14.43 -1.99
N PRO A 502 -20.86 -13.96 -3.12
CA PRO A 502 -20.53 -12.64 -3.65
C PRO A 502 -20.81 -11.56 -2.60
N LYS A 503 -19.82 -10.71 -2.34
CA LYS A 503 -19.96 -9.54 -1.47
C LYS A 503 -19.32 -8.33 -2.12
N ILE A 504 -19.94 -7.17 -1.92
CA ILE A 504 -19.44 -5.88 -2.37
C ILE A 504 -19.63 -4.83 -1.28
N ARG A 505 -18.60 -3.99 -1.11
CA ARG A 505 -18.55 -2.90 -0.15
C ARG A 505 -18.28 -1.60 -0.88
N LEU A 506 -19.08 -0.58 -0.55
CA LEU A 506 -18.90 0.77 -1.03
C LEU A 506 -18.68 1.73 0.14
N GLY A 507 -17.71 2.60 -0.01
CA GLY A 507 -17.63 3.81 0.80
C GLY A 507 -18.62 4.85 0.27
N ILE A 508 -19.25 5.59 1.17
CA ILE A 508 -20.30 6.55 0.83
C ILE A 508 -20.08 7.90 1.53
N ARG A 509 -20.53 8.98 0.88
CA ARG A 509 -20.71 10.32 1.49
C ARG A 509 -22.16 10.57 1.88
N LYS A 510 -23.09 9.89 1.20
CA LYS A 510 -24.52 10.03 1.39
C LYS A 510 -25.14 8.63 1.47
N LYS A 511 -26.10 8.45 2.36
CA LYS A 511 -26.87 7.20 2.44
C LYS A 511 -27.70 7.05 1.15
N PRO A 512 -27.66 5.90 0.47
CA PRO A 512 -28.51 5.68 -0.70
C PRO A 512 -29.98 5.57 -0.28
N GLY A 513 -30.88 6.09 -1.12
CA GLY A 513 -32.32 5.98 -0.91
C GLY A 513 -32.85 4.59 -1.29
N LYS A 514 -32.28 3.98 -2.32
CA LYS A 514 -32.68 2.65 -2.81
C LYS A 514 -31.50 1.95 -3.47
N VAL A 515 -31.46 0.62 -3.34
CA VAL A 515 -30.54 -0.25 -4.09
C VAL A 515 -31.36 -1.29 -4.84
N LEU A 516 -31.09 -1.43 -6.13
CA LEU A 516 -31.70 -2.42 -7.01
C LEU A 516 -30.65 -3.43 -7.49
N LEU A 517 -31.05 -4.69 -7.62
CA LEU A 517 -30.36 -5.72 -8.38
C LEU A 517 -31.30 -6.19 -9.48
N ASN A 518 -30.88 -6.04 -10.75
CA ASN A 518 -31.71 -6.40 -11.90
C ASN A 518 -33.12 -5.78 -11.85
N GLY A 519 -33.20 -4.51 -11.42
CA GLY A 519 -34.45 -3.75 -11.23
C GLY A 519 -35.23 -4.06 -9.94
N LYS A 520 -34.88 -5.11 -9.19
CA LYS A 520 -35.55 -5.51 -7.95
C LYS A 520 -34.87 -4.90 -6.72
N LYS A 521 -35.65 -4.38 -5.78
CA LYS A 521 -35.10 -3.80 -4.54
C LYS A 521 -34.44 -4.90 -3.70
N ILE A 522 -33.21 -4.67 -3.26
CA ILE A 522 -32.49 -5.57 -2.35
C ILE A 522 -32.13 -4.89 -1.03
N PRO A 523 -31.99 -5.66 0.07
CA PRO A 523 -31.48 -5.12 1.32
C PRO A 523 -29.99 -4.79 1.20
N PHE A 524 -29.54 -3.85 2.03
CA PHE A 524 -28.12 -3.53 2.22
C PHE A 524 -27.88 -3.16 3.68
N THR A 525 -26.67 -3.44 4.16
CA THR A 525 -26.25 -3.06 5.51
C THR A 525 -25.59 -1.68 5.45
N HIS A 526 -26.07 -0.73 6.24
CA HIS A 526 -25.46 0.60 6.37
C HIS A 526 -24.68 0.69 7.68
N ARG A 527 -23.35 0.82 7.59
CA ARG A 527 -22.48 1.04 8.75
C ARG A 527 -22.20 2.52 8.90
N LEU A 528 -23.06 3.21 9.66
CA LEU A 528 -23.00 4.67 9.87
C LEU A 528 -21.62 5.14 10.38
N SER A 529 -21.04 4.44 11.35
CA SER A 529 -19.74 4.79 11.95
C SER A 529 -18.57 4.69 10.96
N GLU A 530 -18.74 3.95 9.87
CA GLU A 530 -17.70 3.73 8.86
C GLU A 530 -17.99 4.46 7.54
N ASN A 531 -19.14 5.13 7.41
CA ASN A 531 -19.62 5.71 6.15
C ASN A 531 -19.57 4.71 4.99
N ARG A 532 -20.13 3.51 5.21
CA ARG A 532 -20.09 2.38 4.26
C ARG A 532 -21.42 1.67 4.10
N ILE A 533 -21.63 1.11 2.92
CA ILE A 533 -22.67 0.10 2.68
C ILE A 533 -22.05 -1.22 2.24
N GLU A 534 -22.69 -2.31 2.63
CA GLU A 534 -22.31 -3.67 2.28
C GLU A 534 -23.51 -4.41 1.69
N LEU A 535 -23.28 -5.15 0.61
CA LEU A 535 -24.28 -5.91 -0.11
C LEU A 535 -23.77 -7.32 -0.40
N THR A 536 -24.70 -8.27 -0.37
CA THR A 536 -24.46 -9.68 -0.72
C THR A 536 -25.44 -10.05 -1.84
N PRO A 537 -25.15 -9.68 -3.09
CA PRO A 537 -26.08 -9.90 -4.19
C PRO A 537 -26.26 -11.41 -4.44
N GLY A 538 -27.50 -11.91 -4.41
CA GLY A 538 -27.78 -13.35 -4.53
C GLY A 538 -27.67 -13.92 -5.95
N GLU A 539 -27.53 -13.07 -6.97
CA GLU A 539 -27.44 -13.44 -8.38
C GLU A 539 -26.54 -12.45 -9.14
N PRO A 540 -25.92 -12.82 -10.27
CA PRO A 540 -25.16 -11.89 -11.11
C PRO A 540 -26.07 -10.84 -11.76
N GLY A 541 -25.48 -9.73 -12.19
CA GLY A 541 -26.19 -8.74 -13.01
C GLY A 541 -25.80 -7.30 -12.71
N LYS A 542 -26.81 -6.41 -12.73
CA LYS A 542 -26.63 -4.96 -12.58
C LYS A 542 -27.14 -4.49 -11.21
N LEU A 543 -26.24 -3.94 -10.40
CA LEU A 543 -26.57 -3.18 -9.20
C LEU A 543 -26.77 -1.71 -9.57
N GLU A 544 -27.87 -1.13 -9.10
CA GLU A 544 -28.17 0.30 -9.24
C GLU A 544 -28.37 0.90 -7.84
N ILE A 545 -27.47 1.80 -7.46
CA ILE A 545 -27.46 2.44 -6.14
C ILE A 545 -27.89 3.89 -6.34
N LEU A 546 -29.12 4.19 -5.95
CA LEU A 546 -29.76 5.48 -6.18
C LEU A 546 -29.57 6.40 -4.98
N PHE A 547 -28.96 7.56 -5.23
CA PHE A 547 -28.77 8.60 -4.22
C PHE A 547 -29.82 9.70 -4.40
N SER A 548 -30.34 10.20 -3.29
CA SER A 548 -31.31 11.31 -3.24
C SER A 548 -30.61 12.66 -3.18
#